data_AF-A0AAP0EGH9-F1
#
_entry.id   AF-A0AAP0EGH9-F1
#
_cell.length_a   1.000
_cell.length_b   1.000
_cell.length_c   1.000
_cell.angle_alpha   90.00
_cell.angle_beta   90.00
_cell.angle_gamma   90.00
#
_symmetry.space_group_name_H-M   'P 1'
#
loop_
_entity.id
_entity.type
_entity.pdbx_description
1 polymer ?
#
loop_
_entity_poly.entity_id
_entity_poly.type
_entity_poly.pdbx_seq_one_letter_code
_entity_poly.pdbx_strand_id
1 'polypeptide(L)'
;MDVLCFGKLISFISCLKRALSSRNSAFVITSLRFVSLTLRQTQNADSRRVVVGNIHAIYNPRKGEVKLGQIRLLLLKAQTLSEKWGNIPIIIAGDFNCTPQSPVYQFMSSSKLDVKFYDKGDLSGQRTCRRGQSGRVKEQLKKPYLLIDRLLDYGWTDEEFRTATGNSSGTIVYHPLKLRSSYASVKGSECTRDSCGEPLATTFHAKILGTVDYLWYTDGLVPTRVLDTLPLDVLTKTHGLPYENLGSDHLALATEFAFTQQMYASENLTG
;
A
#
# COMPACT_ATOMS: atom_id res chain seq x y z
N MET A 1 8.66 5.80 -22.90
CA MET A 1 8.23 4.46 -22.43
C MET A 1 8.27 3.57 -23.64
N ASP A 2 9.37 2.83 -23.81
CA ASP A 2 9.64 2.09 -25.04
C ASP A 2 8.73 0.87 -25.18
N VAL A 3 8.31 0.60 -26.41
CA VAL A 3 7.47 -0.54 -26.82
C VAL A 3 8.06 -1.88 -26.35
N LEU A 4 9.39 -1.95 -26.19
CA LEU A 4 10.13 -3.08 -25.64
C LEU A 4 9.82 -3.38 -24.15
N CYS A 5 9.54 -2.36 -23.33
CA CYS A 5 9.17 -2.55 -21.92
C CYS A 5 7.75 -3.09 -21.74
N PHE A 6 6.83 -2.70 -22.62
CA PHE A 6 5.45 -3.19 -22.60
C PHE A 6 5.38 -4.68 -22.98
N GLY A 7 6.19 -5.11 -23.97
CA GLY A 7 6.33 -6.51 -24.34
C GLY A 7 6.88 -7.40 -23.23
N LYS A 8 7.89 -6.91 -22.48
CA LYS A 8 8.43 -7.62 -21.31
C LYS A 8 7.41 -7.72 -20.17
N LEU A 9 6.63 -6.66 -19.91
CA LEU A 9 5.56 -6.68 -18.90
C LEU A 9 4.42 -7.66 -19.27
N ILE A 10 3.97 -7.68 -20.53
CA ILE A 10 2.96 -8.64 -21.00
C ILE A 10 3.49 -10.07 -20.91
N SER A 11 4.75 -10.30 -21.32
CA SER A 11 5.41 -11.60 -21.20
C SER A 11 5.53 -12.03 -19.73
N PHE A 12 5.89 -11.11 -18.84
CA PHE A 12 5.93 -11.33 -17.39
C PHE A 12 4.55 -11.67 -16.82
N ILE A 13 3.51 -10.91 -17.15
CA ILE A 13 2.12 -11.17 -16.74
C ILE A 13 1.66 -12.52 -17.28
N SER A 14 2.00 -12.86 -18.52
CA SER A 14 1.68 -14.15 -19.15
C SER A 14 2.40 -15.31 -18.49
N CYS A 15 3.69 -15.13 -18.16
CA CYS A 15 4.51 -16.12 -17.45
C CYS A 15 4.02 -16.31 -16.01
N LEU A 16 3.67 -15.23 -15.31
CA LEU A 16 3.11 -15.27 -13.96
C LEU A 16 1.73 -15.95 -13.95
N LYS A 17 0.87 -15.67 -14.94
CA LYS A 17 -0.40 -16.41 -15.15
C LYS A 17 -0.18 -17.91 -15.39
N ARG A 18 0.88 -18.29 -16.11
CA ARG A 18 1.23 -19.71 -16.36
C ARG A 18 1.82 -20.39 -15.13
N ALA A 19 2.66 -19.68 -14.37
CA ALA A 19 3.32 -20.20 -13.17
C ALA A 19 2.37 -20.34 -11.98
N LEU A 20 1.32 -19.52 -11.89
CA LEU A 20 0.37 -19.49 -10.76
C LEU A 20 -0.96 -20.18 -11.07
N SER A 21 -0.95 -21.26 -11.86
CA SER A 21 -2.14 -21.99 -12.34
C SER A 21 -2.93 -22.66 -11.20
N SER A 22 -3.72 -21.88 -10.47
CA SER A 22 -4.72 -22.31 -9.51
C SER A 22 -6.08 -21.78 -9.98
N ARG A 23 -7.06 -22.68 -10.15
CA ARG A 23 -8.37 -22.40 -10.76
C ARG A 23 -9.30 -21.52 -9.91
N ASN A 24 -8.86 -21.09 -8.72
CA ASN A 24 -9.65 -20.34 -7.73
C ASN A 24 -9.05 -18.99 -7.30
N SER A 25 -8.04 -18.48 -8.02
CA SER A 25 -7.23 -17.34 -7.57
C SER A 25 -7.56 -16.04 -8.32
N ALA A 26 -7.62 -14.92 -7.60
CA ALA A 26 -7.64 -13.58 -8.19
C ALA A 26 -6.21 -13.00 -8.20
N PHE A 27 -5.76 -12.52 -9.36
CA PHE A 27 -4.43 -11.92 -9.54
C PHE A 27 -4.55 -10.41 -9.71
N VAL A 28 -3.84 -9.68 -8.85
CA VAL A 28 -3.67 -8.23 -8.97
C VAL A 28 -2.20 -7.95 -9.21
N ILE A 29 -1.91 -7.34 -10.36
CA ILE A 29 -0.57 -6.91 -10.77
C ILE A 29 -0.65 -5.41 -10.88
N THR A 30 0.14 -4.69 -10.09
CA THR A 30 0.26 -3.25 -10.22
C THR A 30 1.53 -2.91 -10.98
N SER A 31 1.35 -2.20 -12.09
CA SER A 31 2.39 -1.39 -12.73
C SER A 31 1.71 -0.06 -13.04
N LEU A 32 2.22 1.01 -12.45
CA LEU A 32 1.57 2.31 -12.26
C LEU A 32 0.85 2.87 -13.50
N ARG A 33 -0.41 3.28 -13.33
CA ARG A 33 -0.97 4.65 -13.58
C ARG A 33 -2.50 4.67 -13.38
N PHE A 34 -2.98 5.77 -12.77
CA PHE A 34 -4.38 6.14 -12.45
C PHE A 34 -4.99 5.58 -11.15
N VAL A 35 -5.71 6.46 -10.43
CA VAL A 35 -6.68 6.05 -9.40
C VAL A 35 -7.86 5.41 -10.13
N SER A 36 -8.13 4.14 -9.86
CA SER A 36 -9.21 3.40 -10.51
C SER A 36 -9.89 2.51 -9.49
N LEU A 37 -11.22 2.40 -9.55
CA LEU A 37 -12.00 1.42 -8.81
C LEU A 37 -12.72 0.54 -9.84
N THR A 38 -12.45 -0.76 -9.83
CA THR A 38 -13.02 -1.70 -10.78
C THR A 38 -13.62 -2.89 -10.04
N LEU A 39 -14.83 -3.27 -10.41
CA LEU A 39 -15.44 -4.53 -9.98
C LEU A 39 -14.93 -5.65 -10.87
N ARG A 40 -14.39 -6.73 -10.29
CA ARG A 40 -14.03 -7.95 -11.03
C ARG A 40 -14.93 -9.11 -10.66
N GLN A 41 -15.34 -9.86 -11.67
CA GLN A 41 -16.13 -11.09 -11.56
C GLN A 41 -15.29 -12.26 -12.09
N THR A 42 -15.34 -13.39 -11.38
CA THR A 42 -14.72 -14.65 -11.85
C THR A 42 -15.68 -15.39 -12.80
N GLN A 43 -15.14 -16.01 -13.85
CA GLN A 43 -15.95 -16.83 -14.78
C GLN A 43 -16.14 -18.23 -14.20
N ASN A 44 -17.19 -18.43 -13.40
CA ASN A 44 -17.68 -19.74 -12.95
C ASN A 44 -19.13 -19.64 -12.45
N ALA A 45 -19.79 -20.79 -12.27
CA ALA A 45 -21.20 -20.92 -11.86
C ALA A 45 -21.56 -20.18 -10.56
N ASP A 46 -20.60 -20.07 -9.63
CA ASP A 46 -20.68 -19.19 -8.46
C ASP A 46 -19.86 -17.92 -8.72
N SER A 47 -20.52 -16.87 -9.19
CA SER A 47 -19.90 -15.60 -9.54
C SER A 47 -19.31 -14.88 -8.32
N ARG A 48 -18.04 -15.14 -7.98
CA ARG A 48 -17.31 -14.37 -6.95
C ARG A 48 -16.93 -13.00 -7.47
N ARG A 49 -17.14 -11.97 -6.64
CA ARG A 49 -16.87 -10.57 -6.95
C ARG A 49 -15.88 -9.95 -5.95
N VAL A 50 -15.10 -8.99 -6.44
CA VAL A 50 -14.14 -8.23 -5.63
C VAL A 50 -14.07 -6.79 -6.12
N VAL A 51 -13.96 -5.83 -5.20
CA VAL A 51 -13.63 -4.44 -5.51
C VAL A 51 -12.13 -4.29 -5.57
N VAL A 52 -11.61 -3.76 -6.67
CA VAL A 52 -10.18 -3.45 -6.82
C VAL A 52 -10.01 -1.96 -6.95
N GLY A 53 -9.38 -1.32 -5.95
CA GLY A 53 -8.91 0.05 -6.01
C GLY A 53 -7.42 0.11 -6.36
N ASN A 54 -7.03 1.11 -7.14
CA ASN A 54 -5.64 1.46 -7.39
C ASN A 54 -5.43 2.93 -7.00
N ILE A 55 -4.25 3.29 -6.47
CA ILE A 55 -3.88 4.67 -6.16
C ILE A 55 -2.47 4.99 -6.62
N HIS A 56 -2.27 6.26 -6.98
CA HIS A 56 -0.95 6.88 -7.04
C HIS A 56 -1.09 8.19 -6.28
N ALA A 57 -0.77 8.15 -4.99
CA ALA A 57 -0.91 9.32 -4.12
C ALA A 57 0.16 10.37 -4.42
N ILE A 58 -0.11 11.63 -4.09
CA ILE A 58 0.82 12.73 -4.39
C ILE A 58 2.24 12.46 -3.88
N TYR A 59 3.23 12.62 -4.76
CA TYR A 59 4.63 12.37 -4.43
C TYR A 59 5.18 13.31 -3.35
N ASN A 60 4.76 14.59 -3.34
CA ASN A 60 5.39 15.62 -2.52
C ASN A 60 5.48 15.22 -1.04
N PRO A 61 6.71 15.00 -0.49
CA PRO A 61 6.88 14.52 0.88
C PRO A 61 6.30 15.46 1.93
N ARG A 62 6.20 16.77 1.63
CA ARG A 62 5.69 17.79 2.55
C ARG A 62 4.16 17.89 2.58
N LYS A 63 3.47 17.15 1.71
CA LYS A 63 2.01 17.20 1.52
C LYS A 63 1.32 15.96 2.08
N GLY A 64 1.67 15.59 3.31
CA GLY A 64 1.12 14.42 3.98
C GLY A 64 -0.39 14.54 4.23
N GLU A 65 -0.89 15.74 4.48
CA GLU A 65 -2.31 16.06 4.64
C GLU A 65 -3.11 15.76 3.37
N VAL A 66 -2.59 16.14 2.20
CA VAL A 66 -3.21 15.89 0.90
C VAL A 66 -3.18 14.39 0.59
N LYS A 67 -2.06 13.73 0.88
CA LYS A 67 -1.89 12.27 0.71
C LYS A 67 -2.91 11.49 1.55
N LEU A 68 -3.04 11.82 2.84
CA LEU A 68 -4.07 11.23 3.71
C LEU A 68 -5.47 11.47 3.17
N GLY A 69 -5.77 12.69 2.71
CA GLY A 69 -7.06 13.02 2.12
C GLY A 69 -7.40 12.18 0.88
N GLN A 70 -6.45 12.02 -0.03
CA GLN A 70 -6.60 11.18 -1.23
C GLN A 70 -6.88 9.72 -0.87
N ILE A 71 -6.08 9.17 0.05
CA ILE A 71 -6.22 7.80 0.53
C ILE A 71 -7.58 7.62 1.21
N ARG A 72 -7.93 8.46 2.18
CA ARG A 72 -9.21 8.43 2.91
C ARG A 72 -10.40 8.39 1.95
N LEU A 73 -10.43 9.29 0.97
CA LEU A 73 -11.51 9.36 -0.02
C LEU A 73 -11.61 8.09 -0.87
N LEU A 74 -10.49 7.48 -1.27
CA LEU A 74 -10.49 6.21 -1.99
C LEU A 74 -11.08 5.08 -1.13
N LEU A 75 -10.66 4.97 0.13
CA LEU A 75 -11.14 3.91 1.02
C LEU A 75 -12.64 4.04 1.32
N LEU A 76 -13.14 5.26 1.52
CA LEU A 76 -14.57 5.51 1.70
C LEU A 76 -15.37 5.10 0.46
N LYS A 77 -14.91 5.48 -0.74
CA LYS A 77 -15.56 5.08 -2.01
C LYS A 77 -15.52 3.57 -2.23
N ALA A 78 -14.41 2.92 -1.89
CA ALA A 78 -14.28 1.47 -1.98
C ALA A 78 -15.25 0.76 -1.03
N GLN A 79 -15.44 1.27 0.19
CA GLN A 79 -16.43 0.75 1.13
C GLN A 79 -17.86 0.90 0.58
N THR A 80 -18.24 2.09 0.13
CA THR A 80 -19.58 2.32 -0.43
C THR A 80 -19.85 1.40 -1.63
N LEU A 81 -18.83 1.16 -2.46
CA LEU A 81 -18.95 0.23 -3.58
C LEU A 81 -19.08 -1.22 -3.09
N SER A 82 -18.28 -1.64 -2.12
CA SER A 82 -18.40 -2.98 -1.52
C SER A 82 -19.81 -3.23 -0.94
N GLU A 83 -20.33 -2.28 -0.16
CA GLU A 83 -21.68 -2.33 0.43
C GLU A 83 -22.76 -2.47 -0.64
N LYS A 84 -22.67 -1.66 -1.71
CA LYS A 84 -23.61 -1.71 -2.84
C LYS A 84 -23.67 -3.08 -3.53
N TRP A 85 -22.57 -3.84 -3.47
CA TRP A 85 -22.47 -5.16 -4.07
C TRP A 85 -22.55 -6.31 -3.06
N GLY A 86 -23.09 -6.06 -1.87
CA GLY A 86 -23.32 -7.10 -0.84
C GLY A 86 -22.12 -7.34 0.07
N ASN A 87 -21.39 -6.28 0.42
CA ASN A 87 -20.19 -6.33 1.28
C ASN A 87 -19.08 -7.24 0.73
N ILE A 88 -18.86 -7.19 -0.59
CA ILE A 88 -17.82 -8.00 -1.25
C ILE A 88 -16.41 -7.55 -0.83
N PRO A 89 -15.42 -8.46 -0.84
CA PRO A 89 -14.06 -8.13 -0.45
C PRO A 89 -13.44 -7.02 -1.32
N ILE A 90 -12.50 -6.29 -0.74
CA ILE A 90 -11.80 -5.15 -1.34
C ILE A 90 -10.29 -5.45 -1.39
N ILE A 91 -9.66 -5.09 -2.50
CA ILE A 91 -8.21 -4.99 -2.66
C ILE A 91 -7.89 -3.55 -3.02
N ILE A 92 -6.93 -2.92 -2.33
CA ILE A 92 -6.43 -1.58 -2.66
C ILE A 92 -4.94 -1.67 -2.91
N ALA A 93 -4.52 -1.25 -4.10
CA ALA A 93 -3.17 -1.41 -4.58
C ALA A 93 -2.57 -0.08 -5.04
N GLY A 94 -1.25 -0.01 -5.17
CA GLY A 94 -0.56 1.06 -5.90
C GLY A 94 0.50 1.77 -5.09
N ASP A 95 0.91 2.94 -5.57
CA ASP A 95 1.95 3.78 -4.97
C ASP A 95 1.30 4.78 -4.00
N PHE A 96 1.53 4.57 -2.71
CA PHE A 96 1.01 5.42 -1.64
C PHE A 96 1.97 6.57 -1.32
N ASN A 97 3.19 6.56 -1.86
CA ASN A 97 4.25 7.51 -1.54
C ASN A 97 4.42 7.66 -0.03
N CYS A 98 4.36 6.56 0.72
CA CYS A 98 4.58 6.52 2.16
C CYS A 98 5.39 5.29 2.56
N THR A 99 6.15 5.35 3.65
CA THR A 99 6.97 4.23 4.11
C THR A 99 6.24 3.36 5.15
N PRO A 100 6.67 2.11 5.40
CA PRO A 100 5.98 1.22 6.34
C PRO A 100 5.95 1.74 7.78
N GLN A 101 6.93 2.56 8.17
CA GLN A 101 7.02 3.17 9.51
C GLN A 101 6.29 4.52 9.59
N SER A 102 5.59 4.93 8.54
CA SER A 102 4.95 6.24 8.47
C SER A 102 3.58 6.29 9.19
N PRO A 103 3.16 7.46 9.71
CA PRO A 103 1.80 7.66 10.20
C PRO A 103 0.71 7.33 9.16
N VAL A 104 0.97 7.54 7.86
CA VAL A 104 0.04 7.13 6.79
C VAL A 104 -0.16 5.62 6.75
N TYR A 105 0.92 4.83 6.90
CA TYR A 105 0.80 3.37 6.98
C TYR A 105 0.06 2.93 8.27
N GLN A 106 0.30 3.61 9.39
CA GLN A 106 -0.45 3.38 10.63
C GLN A 106 -1.95 3.67 10.44
N PHE A 107 -2.30 4.74 9.74
CA PHE A 107 -3.70 5.05 9.40
C PHE A 107 -4.34 3.91 8.61
N MET A 108 -3.66 3.40 7.58
CA MET A 108 -4.14 2.28 6.75
C MET A 108 -4.41 1.01 7.56
N SER A 109 -3.52 0.68 8.49
CA SER A 109 -3.58 -0.57 9.27
C SER A 109 -4.50 -0.49 10.49
N SER A 110 -4.61 0.68 11.13
CA SER A 110 -5.39 0.86 12.38
C SER A 110 -6.75 1.53 12.17
N SER A 111 -7.08 1.91 10.94
CA SER A 111 -8.33 2.58 10.54
C SER A 111 -8.52 4.00 11.06
N LYS A 112 -7.64 4.50 11.95
CA LYS A 112 -7.74 5.82 12.55
C LYS A 112 -6.38 6.43 12.83
N LEU A 113 -6.28 7.75 12.72
CA LEU A 113 -5.06 8.49 13.07
C LEU A 113 -5.43 9.89 13.57
N ASP A 114 -4.92 10.27 14.74
CA ASP A 114 -5.02 11.64 15.23
C ASP A 114 -3.83 12.45 14.68
N VAL A 115 -4.07 13.27 13.66
CA VAL A 115 -3.00 13.96 12.92
C VAL A 115 -2.36 15.10 13.70
N LYS A 116 -2.98 15.56 14.80
CA LYS A 116 -2.43 16.67 15.61
C LYS A 116 -1.10 16.34 16.26
N PHE A 117 -0.78 15.06 16.44
CA PHE A 117 0.46 14.60 17.06
C PHE A 117 1.63 14.48 16.06
N TYR A 118 1.44 14.90 14.81
CA TYR A 118 2.42 14.73 13.75
C TYR A 118 2.64 16.02 12.95
N ASP A 119 3.90 16.26 12.57
CA ASP A 119 4.23 17.21 11.52
C ASP A 119 3.66 16.73 10.18
N LYS A 120 2.93 17.60 9.48
CA LYS A 120 2.29 17.28 8.18
C LYS A 120 3.29 16.82 7.12
N GLY A 121 4.55 17.25 7.19
CA GLY A 121 5.61 16.82 6.29
C GLY A 121 6.22 15.46 6.63
N ASP A 122 6.03 14.97 7.85
CA ASP A 122 6.58 13.70 8.31
C ASP A 122 5.57 12.55 8.28
N LEU A 123 4.28 12.85 8.06
CA LEU A 123 3.19 11.87 7.91
C LEU A 123 3.49 10.73 6.92
N SER A 124 4.23 11.01 5.84
CA SER A 124 4.57 10.01 4.81
C SER A 124 5.82 9.20 5.13
N GLY A 125 6.64 9.61 6.10
CA GLY A 125 7.95 9.01 6.38
C GLY A 125 9.02 9.22 5.28
N GLN A 126 8.68 9.83 4.13
CA GLN A 126 9.63 9.99 3.03
C GLN A 126 10.81 10.92 3.36
N ARG A 127 10.64 11.87 4.31
CA ARG A 127 11.70 12.80 4.74
C ARG A 127 12.72 12.14 5.66
N THR A 128 12.29 11.21 6.52
CA THR A 128 13.17 10.50 7.45
C THR A 128 14.00 9.45 6.72
N CYS A 129 13.43 8.78 5.72
CA CYS A 129 14.16 7.82 4.87
C CYS A 129 15.33 8.44 4.09
N ARG A 130 15.28 9.75 3.78
CA ARG A 130 16.40 10.46 3.12
C ARG A 130 17.67 10.56 3.96
N ARG A 131 17.57 10.42 5.29
CA ARG A 131 18.72 10.58 6.20
C ARG A 131 19.52 9.29 6.42
N GLY A 132 19.16 8.18 5.76
CA GLY A 132 19.79 6.87 5.94
C GLY A 132 21.10 6.60 5.18
N GLN A 133 21.59 7.54 4.35
CA GLN A 133 22.81 7.33 3.54
C GLN A 133 24.04 8.15 3.98
N SER A 134 24.16 8.47 5.26
CA SER A 134 25.45 8.83 5.88
C SER A 134 25.43 8.43 7.35
N GLY A 135 26.44 7.68 7.76
CA GLY A 135 26.48 6.92 9.01
C GLY A 135 26.02 7.68 10.25
N ARG A 136 25.05 7.09 10.96
CA ARG A 136 24.86 7.19 12.42
C ARG A 136 23.89 6.11 12.91
N VAL A 137 24.28 4.84 12.70
CA VAL A 137 23.76 3.74 13.53
C VAL A 137 24.49 3.82 14.87
N LYS A 138 24.10 4.76 15.74
CA LYS A 138 24.45 4.83 17.17
C LYS A 138 23.90 6.09 17.88
N GLU A 139 22.63 6.47 17.70
CA GLU A 139 22.01 7.44 18.63
C GLU A 139 20.48 7.54 18.53
N GLN A 140 19.76 6.45 18.78
CA GLN A 140 18.29 6.53 18.96
C GLN A 140 17.75 5.79 20.20
N LEU A 141 18.63 5.46 21.15
CA LEU A 141 18.25 5.09 22.52
C LEU A 141 18.94 6.04 23.49
N LYS A 142 18.38 7.26 23.63
CA LYS A 142 18.59 8.25 24.72
C LYS A 142 18.08 9.62 24.25
N LYS A 143 16.77 9.78 24.12
CA LYS A 143 16.18 11.12 24.10
C LYS A 143 14.99 11.13 25.06
N PRO A 144 15.06 11.89 26.17
CA PRO A 144 13.93 12.18 27.07
C PRO A 144 12.80 13.00 26.39
N TYR A 145 12.76 13.04 25.05
CA TYR A 145 11.99 13.97 24.25
C TYR A 145 10.64 13.43 23.74
N LEU A 146 10.35 12.12 23.92
CA LEU A 146 9.06 11.53 23.54
C LEU A 146 7.85 12.12 24.31
N LEU A 147 8.10 12.82 25.42
CA LEU A 147 7.08 13.55 26.17
C LEU A 147 6.85 14.99 25.66
N ILE A 148 7.85 15.63 25.04
CA ILE A 148 7.76 17.04 24.59
C ILE A 148 7.17 17.17 23.18
N ASP A 149 7.27 16.13 22.34
CA ASP A 149 6.61 16.11 21.02
C ASP A 149 5.07 16.19 21.11
N ARG A 150 4.47 15.76 22.24
CA ARG A 150 3.02 15.88 22.46
C ARG A 150 2.55 17.30 22.80
N LEU A 151 3.48 18.20 23.12
CA LEU A 151 3.20 19.59 23.47
C LEU A 151 3.39 20.54 22.28
N LEU A 152 3.89 20.06 21.14
CA LEU A 152 4.10 20.87 19.95
C LEU A 152 2.80 20.97 19.14
N ASP A 153 2.24 22.18 19.10
CA ASP A 153 1.32 22.56 18.03
C ASP A 153 2.14 22.64 16.73
N TYR A 154 1.95 21.65 15.85
CA TYR A 154 2.64 21.57 14.55
C TYR A 154 2.12 22.59 13.52
N GLY A 155 1.30 23.56 13.93
CA GLY A 155 0.88 24.69 13.09
C GLY A 155 0.01 24.25 11.92
N TRP A 156 -0.90 23.30 12.17
CA TRP A 156 -1.90 22.88 11.21
C TRP A 156 -2.94 23.99 11.02
N THR A 157 -3.30 24.28 9.78
CA THR A 157 -4.44 25.17 9.49
C THR A 157 -5.75 24.37 9.43
N ASP A 158 -6.90 25.04 9.63
CA ASP A 158 -8.23 24.41 9.49
C ASP A 158 -8.45 23.81 8.09
N GLU A 159 -7.87 24.41 7.06
CA GLU A 159 -7.93 23.90 5.68
C GLU A 159 -7.10 22.62 5.52
N GLU A 160 -5.95 22.53 6.17
CA GLU A 160 -5.11 21.33 6.18
C GLU A 160 -5.78 20.20 6.96
N PHE A 161 -6.40 20.49 8.11
CA PHE A 161 -7.24 19.53 8.83
C PHE A 161 -8.37 19.05 7.94
N ARG A 162 -9.15 19.96 7.34
CA ARG A 162 -10.25 19.61 6.42
C ARG A 162 -9.77 18.76 5.25
N THR A 163 -8.60 19.04 4.70
CA THR A 163 -7.99 18.24 3.62
C THR A 163 -7.72 16.81 4.08
N ALA A 164 -7.05 16.65 5.23
CA ALA A 164 -6.66 15.35 5.78
C ALA A 164 -7.82 14.53 6.34
N THR A 165 -8.80 15.16 6.99
CA THR A 165 -9.86 14.49 7.76
C THR A 165 -11.22 14.53 7.06
N GLY A 166 -11.45 15.52 6.19
CA GLY A 166 -12.75 15.80 5.59
C GLY A 166 -13.67 16.60 6.50
N ASN A 167 -13.23 16.96 7.70
CA ASN A 167 -13.97 17.72 8.68
C ASN A 167 -13.11 18.89 9.19
N SER A 168 -13.65 20.10 9.19
CA SER A 168 -12.93 21.29 9.66
C SER A 168 -12.73 21.36 11.17
N SER A 169 -13.44 20.57 11.98
CA SER A 169 -13.35 20.64 13.45
C SER A 169 -12.68 19.42 14.10
N GLY A 170 -12.31 18.41 13.32
CA GLY A 170 -11.74 17.16 13.84
C GLY A 170 -10.27 17.00 13.44
N THR A 171 -9.44 16.53 14.38
CA THR A 171 -8.04 16.17 14.13
C THR A 171 -7.86 14.69 13.80
N ILE A 172 -8.93 13.90 13.92
CA ILE A 172 -8.89 12.45 13.71
C ILE A 172 -9.34 12.14 12.29
N VAL A 173 -8.48 11.46 11.55
CA VAL A 173 -8.79 10.85 10.25
C VAL A 173 -9.25 9.42 10.49
N TYR A 174 -10.30 8.98 9.80
CA TYR A 174 -10.88 7.64 9.93
C TYR A 174 -11.23 7.02 8.58
N HIS A 175 -11.14 5.68 8.49
CA HIS A 175 -11.74 4.89 7.42
C HIS A 175 -12.41 3.62 7.99
N PRO A 176 -13.46 3.08 7.35
CA PRO A 176 -14.21 1.93 7.89
C PRO A 176 -13.57 0.56 7.64
N LEU A 177 -12.60 0.48 6.72
CA LEU A 177 -12.01 -0.78 6.28
C LEU A 177 -11.07 -1.39 7.32
N LYS A 178 -11.12 -2.72 7.48
CA LYS A 178 -10.12 -3.52 8.18
C LYS A 178 -9.08 -4.01 7.16
N LEU A 179 -8.05 -3.21 6.92
CA LEU A 179 -7.05 -3.50 5.90
C LEU A 179 -5.86 -4.27 6.47
N ARG A 180 -5.35 -5.21 5.67
CA ARG A 180 -4.10 -5.93 5.93
C ARG A 180 -3.22 -5.86 4.69
N SER A 181 -1.91 -5.70 4.88
CA SER A 181 -0.97 -5.75 3.76
C SER A 181 -0.70 -7.20 3.38
N SER A 182 -0.70 -7.49 2.08
CA SER A 182 -0.42 -8.82 1.55
C SER A 182 1.00 -9.27 1.87
N TYR A 183 1.97 -8.35 1.73
CA TYR A 183 3.39 -8.67 1.92
C TYR A 183 3.70 -8.89 3.39
N ALA A 184 3.14 -8.07 4.29
CA ALA A 184 3.24 -8.28 5.73
C ALA A 184 2.55 -9.57 6.21
N SER A 185 1.55 -10.08 5.46
CA SER A 185 0.78 -11.27 5.84
C SER A 185 1.40 -12.59 5.34
N VAL A 186 2.26 -12.54 4.32
CA VAL A 186 2.90 -13.72 3.73
C VAL A 186 4.38 -13.73 4.10
N LYS A 187 4.85 -14.83 4.68
CA LYS A 187 6.26 -14.97 5.09
C LYS A 187 7.19 -14.79 3.87
N GLY A 188 8.06 -13.79 3.95
CA GLY A 188 9.14 -13.55 2.98
C GLY A 188 10.52 -13.88 3.53
N SER A 189 11.55 -13.62 2.73
CA SER A 189 12.96 -13.78 3.14
C SER A 189 13.45 -12.58 3.95
N GLU A 190 14.32 -12.81 4.94
CA GLU A 190 14.94 -11.74 5.75
C GLU A 190 15.82 -10.80 4.90
N CYS A 191 16.32 -11.25 3.75
CA CYS A 191 17.10 -10.41 2.83
C CYS A 191 16.24 -9.51 1.92
N THR A 192 14.92 -9.70 1.91
CA THR A 192 13.97 -8.96 1.08
C THR A 192 12.88 -8.27 1.90
N ARG A 193 12.77 -8.57 3.20
CA ARG A 193 11.74 -8.06 4.11
C ARG A 193 12.30 -7.27 5.29
N ASP A 194 11.54 -6.27 5.72
CA ASP A 194 11.79 -5.54 6.95
C ASP A 194 11.18 -6.25 8.17
N SER A 195 11.33 -5.66 9.36
CA SER A 195 10.79 -6.20 10.62
C SER A 195 9.26 -6.24 10.68
N CYS A 196 8.57 -5.53 9.79
CA CYS A 196 7.12 -5.50 9.67
C CYS A 196 6.60 -6.49 8.61
N GLY A 197 7.50 -7.20 7.92
CA GLY A 197 7.18 -8.12 6.83
C GLY A 197 6.91 -7.42 5.50
N GLU A 198 7.18 -6.11 5.38
CA GLU A 198 7.10 -5.41 4.11
C GLU A 198 8.40 -5.56 3.32
N PRO A 199 8.40 -5.39 1.98
CA PRO A 199 9.63 -5.33 1.20
C PRO A 199 10.62 -4.31 1.78
N LEU A 200 11.92 -4.58 1.66
CA LEU A 200 12.95 -3.58 1.97
C LEU A 200 12.92 -2.40 1.01
N ALA A 201 12.60 -2.66 -0.26
CA ALA A 201 12.39 -1.62 -1.25
C ALA A 201 11.43 -2.06 -2.36
N THR A 202 10.55 -1.15 -2.76
CA THR A 202 9.72 -1.25 -3.97
C THR A 202 10.13 -0.21 -5.00
N THR A 203 10.93 0.79 -4.62
CA THR A 203 11.53 1.77 -5.53
C THR A 203 12.98 2.03 -5.15
N PHE A 204 13.79 2.34 -6.15
CA PHE A 204 15.15 2.82 -5.95
C PHE A 204 15.49 3.89 -6.98
N HIS A 205 15.41 5.16 -6.58
CA HIS A 205 15.84 6.29 -7.39
C HIS A 205 16.60 7.31 -6.54
N ALA A 206 17.12 8.38 -7.14
CA ALA A 206 18.03 9.33 -6.50
C ALA A 206 17.56 9.96 -5.16
N LYS A 207 16.28 9.87 -4.81
CA LYS A 207 15.71 10.47 -3.59
C LYS A 207 15.25 9.44 -2.56
N ILE A 208 15.11 8.16 -2.94
CA ILE A 208 14.56 7.13 -2.07
C ILE A 208 15.01 5.75 -2.53
N LEU A 209 15.41 4.94 -1.55
CA LEU A 209 15.52 3.50 -1.63
C LEU A 209 14.63 2.98 -0.51
N GLY A 210 13.50 2.38 -0.85
CA GLY A 210 12.52 1.98 0.16
C GLY A 210 11.19 1.57 -0.43
N THR A 211 10.26 1.25 0.46
CA THR A 211 8.92 0.75 0.11
C THR A 211 7.90 1.87 0.14
N VAL A 212 7.20 2.02 -0.98
CA VAL A 212 6.10 2.99 -1.16
C VAL A 212 4.89 2.39 -1.85
N ASP A 213 5.04 1.19 -2.41
CA ASP A 213 4.01 0.45 -3.11
C ASP A 213 3.44 -0.63 -2.19
N TYR A 214 2.12 -0.79 -2.18
CA TYR A 214 1.45 -1.74 -1.30
C TYR A 214 0.28 -2.45 -1.99
N LEU A 215 -0.06 -3.64 -1.48
CA LEU A 215 -1.25 -4.42 -1.84
C LEU A 215 -2.04 -4.74 -0.56
N TRP A 216 -3.03 -3.90 -0.25
CA TRP A 216 -3.93 -4.04 0.89
C TRP A 216 -5.16 -4.86 0.53
N TYR A 217 -5.70 -5.61 1.49
CA TYR A 217 -6.92 -6.40 1.32
C TYR A 217 -7.79 -6.39 2.59
N THR A 218 -9.08 -6.66 2.43
CA THR A 218 -10.05 -6.86 3.53
C THR A 218 -10.37 -8.34 3.75
N ASP A 219 -11.13 -8.62 4.81
CA ASP A 219 -11.72 -9.94 5.03
C ASP A 219 -12.50 -10.46 3.81
N GLY A 220 -12.62 -11.78 3.69
CA GLY A 220 -13.13 -12.46 2.49
C GLY A 220 -12.03 -12.92 1.53
N LEU A 221 -10.79 -12.43 1.72
CA LEU A 221 -9.61 -12.84 0.95
C LEU A 221 -8.49 -13.27 1.89
N VAL A 222 -7.66 -14.20 1.41
CA VAL A 222 -6.41 -14.60 2.04
C VAL A 222 -5.30 -14.60 0.98
N PRO A 223 -4.20 -13.85 1.18
CA PRO A 223 -3.05 -13.93 0.30
C PRO A 223 -2.36 -15.29 0.50
N THR A 224 -2.26 -16.08 -0.57
CA THR A 224 -1.62 -17.40 -0.52
C THR A 224 -0.14 -17.32 -0.87
N ARG A 225 0.23 -16.42 -1.80
CA ARG A 225 1.60 -16.19 -2.26
C ARG A 225 1.80 -14.73 -2.67
N VAL A 226 3.03 -14.26 -2.57
CA VAL A 226 3.47 -12.96 -3.12
C VAL A 226 4.69 -13.18 -4.00
N LEU A 227 4.84 -12.33 -5.02
CA LEU A 227 6.08 -12.22 -5.78
C LEU A 227 7.12 -11.52 -4.89
N ASP A 228 8.25 -12.15 -4.63
CA ASP A 228 9.29 -11.51 -3.81
C ASP A 228 9.99 -10.37 -4.56
N THR A 229 10.49 -9.38 -3.82
CA THR A 229 11.28 -8.27 -4.35
C THR A 229 12.76 -8.62 -4.43
N LEU A 230 13.54 -7.78 -5.10
CA LEU A 230 14.99 -7.98 -5.16
C LEU A 230 15.63 -7.72 -3.78
N PRO A 231 16.62 -8.53 -3.35
CA PRO A 231 17.41 -8.25 -2.16
C PRO A 231 18.12 -6.89 -2.24
N LEU A 232 18.36 -6.28 -1.08
CA LEU A 232 18.93 -4.93 -1.02
C LEU A 232 20.35 -4.85 -1.59
N ASP A 233 21.16 -5.90 -1.43
CA ASP A 233 22.52 -5.97 -1.98
C ASP A 233 22.52 -6.07 -3.52
N VAL A 234 21.48 -6.67 -4.11
CA VAL A 234 21.28 -6.71 -5.57
C VAL A 234 20.82 -5.35 -6.07
N LEU A 235 19.83 -4.74 -5.42
CA LEU A 235 19.32 -3.42 -5.79
C LEU A 235 20.42 -2.35 -5.75
N THR A 236 21.23 -2.33 -4.69
CA THR A 236 22.30 -1.33 -4.56
C THR A 236 23.36 -1.44 -5.67
N LYS A 237 23.59 -2.63 -6.22
CA LYS A 237 24.49 -2.86 -7.37
C LYS A 237 23.94 -2.31 -8.69
N THR A 238 22.64 -2.01 -8.79
CA THR A 238 22.09 -1.41 -10.02
C THR A 238 22.35 0.09 -10.13
N HIS A 239 22.82 0.74 -9.05
CA HIS A 239 23.02 2.19 -8.95
C HIS A 239 21.75 3.04 -9.17
N GLY A 240 20.58 2.42 -8.99
CA GLY A 240 19.28 3.04 -9.21
C GLY A 240 18.45 2.27 -10.22
N LEU A 241 17.18 2.66 -10.30
CA LEU A 241 16.21 2.17 -11.27
C LEU A 241 15.61 3.40 -12.02
N PRO A 242 15.21 3.25 -13.30
CA PRO A 242 15.38 2.07 -14.14
C PRO A 242 16.86 1.80 -14.49
N TYR A 243 17.17 0.58 -14.92
CA TYR A 243 18.46 0.17 -15.46
C TYR A 243 18.27 -0.75 -16.67
N GLU A 244 19.36 -1.18 -17.32
CA GLU A 244 19.33 -1.92 -18.60
C GLU A 244 18.32 -3.09 -18.64
N ASN A 245 18.17 -3.82 -17.54
CA ASN A 245 17.27 -4.98 -17.47
C ASN A 245 15.90 -4.68 -16.84
N LEU A 246 15.68 -3.49 -16.27
CA LEU A 246 14.42 -3.09 -15.65
C LEU A 246 14.05 -1.65 -16.02
N GLY A 247 13.03 -1.48 -16.86
CA GLY A 247 12.63 -0.16 -17.38
C GLY A 247 11.67 0.65 -16.51
N SER A 248 11.51 0.30 -15.23
CA SER A 248 10.79 1.13 -14.25
C SER A 248 11.68 1.39 -13.04
N ASP A 249 11.50 2.55 -12.42
CA ASP A 249 12.04 2.95 -11.12
C ASP A 249 11.35 2.26 -9.92
N HIS A 250 10.28 1.50 -10.18
CA HIS A 250 9.58 0.67 -9.21
C HIS A 250 9.66 -0.81 -9.58
N LEU A 251 9.69 -1.67 -8.57
CA LEU A 251 9.53 -3.11 -8.68
C LEU A 251 8.03 -3.44 -8.77
N ALA A 252 7.68 -4.39 -9.64
CA ALA A 252 6.31 -4.87 -9.71
C ALA A 252 5.96 -5.66 -8.45
N LEU A 253 4.79 -5.39 -7.88
CA LEU A 253 4.21 -6.21 -6.82
C LEU A 253 3.12 -7.11 -7.41
N ALA A 254 3.10 -8.37 -6.97
CA ALA A 254 2.02 -9.29 -7.25
C ALA A 254 1.67 -10.14 -6.03
N THR A 255 0.38 -10.38 -5.86
CA THR A 255 -0.18 -11.27 -4.83
C THR A 255 -1.18 -12.22 -5.46
N GLU A 256 -1.17 -13.47 -5.04
CA GLU A 256 -2.24 -14.43 -5.30
C GLU A 256 -3.20 -14.46 -4.10
N PHE A 257 -4.49 -14.28 -4.35
CA PHE A 257 -5.53 -14.37 -3.32
C PHE A 257 -6.44 -15.57 -3.52
N ALA A 258 -6.78 -16.23 -2.41
CA ALA A 258 -7.90 -17.16 -2.32
C ALA A 258 -9.09 -16.52 -1.59
N PHE A 259 -10.31 -16.81 -2.03
CA PHE A 259 -11.52 -16.40 -1.32
C PHE A 259 -11.76 -17.29 -0.09
N THR A 260 -12.22 -16.72 1.02
CA THR A 260 -12.56 -17.51 2.22
C THR A 260 -13.97 -18.11 2.11
N GLN A 261 -14.18 -19.28 2.71
CA GLN A 261 -15.47 -20.01 2.69
C GLN A 261 -16.61 -19.32 3.45
N GLN A 262 -16.34 -18.26 4.24
CA GLN A 262 -17.36 -17.60 5.07
C GLN A 262 -18.44 -16.84 4.29
N MET A 263 -18.27 -16.59 2.99
CA MET A 263 -19.30 -15.92 2.17
C MET A 263 -20.50 -16.81 1.82
N TYR A 264 -20.48 -18.11 2.18
CA TYR A 264 -21.50 -19.09 1.78
C TYR A 264 -22.52 -19.44 2.89
N ALA A 265 -22.36 -18.93 4.11
CA ALA A 265 -23.22 -19.33 5.23
C ALA A 265 -24.55 -18.55 5.30
N SER A 266 -24.70 -17.44 4.58
CA SER A 266 -25.89 -16.58 4.65
C SER A 266 -26.96 -16.87 3.60
N GLU A 267 -26.69 -17.69 2.57
CA GLU A 267 -27.67 -18.02 1.52
C GLU A 267 -28.43 -19.34 1.78
N ASN A 268 -28.01 -20.16 2.75
CA ASN A 268 -28.61 -21.48 3.02
C ASN A 268 -29.56 -21.53 4.23
N LEU A 269 -30.01 -20.39 4.75
CA LEU A 269 -30.94 -20.32 5.90
C LEU A 269 -32.36 -19.85 5.51
N THR A 270 -32.67 -19.74 4.21
CA THR A 270 -34.00 -19.37 3.71
C THR A 270 -34.54 -20.33 2.64
N GLY A 271 -34.16 -21.61 2.71
CA GLY A 271 -34.70 -22.68 1.85
C GLY A 271 -35.62 -23.60 2.63
#